data_AF-A0A4P6UVY5-F1
#
_entry.id   AF-A0A4P6UVY5-F1
#
_cell.length_a   1.000
_cell.length_b   1.000
_cell.length_c   1.000
_cell.angle_alpha   90.00
_cell.angle_beta   90.00
_cell.angle_gamma   90.00
#
_symmetry.space_group_name_H-M   'P 1'
#
loop_
_entity.id
_entity.type
_entity.pdbx_description
1 polymer ?
#
loop_
_entity_poly.entity_id
_entity_poly.type
_entity_poly.pdbx_seq_one_letter_code
_entity_poly.pdbx_strand_id
1 'polypeptide(L)'
;MEMLKRKYFHRILTKKILSQGQVLTKNSKSFYYNEDRREDKYMRVYSIFNIKKQYQSFVFGRERMLLEMVAKIDDQKESSAKKQLSYICEPMEGKVEGKIYEHLQKCFPDMHWIGDYLGFEHKLKGRIKIKVYEYYIEAICEGSRMLDLDLFQCLSQMNDSFLAFNKEEYECGWLKPVKYASYR
;
A
#
# COMPACT_ATOMS: atom_id res chain seq x y z
N MET A 1 14.51 26.47 -5.64
CA MET A 1 14.22 25.15 -5.00
C MET A 1 13.02 24.42 -5.59
N GLU A 2 12.10 25.09 -6.30
CA GLU A 2 11.00 24.47 -7.08
C GLU A 2 11.43 23.46 -8.16
N MET A 3 12.57 23.69 -8.84
CA MET A 3 12.98 22.89 -10.01
C MET A 3 13.49 21.48 -9.68
N LEU A 4 13.98 21.23 -8.46
CA LEU A 4 14.45 19.91 -8.04
C LEU A 4 13.31 18.96 -7.65
N LYS A 5 12.16 19.49 -7.20
CA LYS A 5 10.99 18.69 -6.81
C LYS A 5 10.23 18.15 -8.03
N ARG A 6 10.19 18.87 -9.15
CA ARG A 6 9.64 18.36 -10.42
C ARG A 6 10.48 17.26 -11.06
N LYS A 7 11.80 17.25 -10.86
CA LYS A 7 12.70 16.20 -11.40
C LYS A 7 12.49 14.83 -10.73
N TYR A 8 12.15 14.76 -9.45
CA TYR A 8 11.94 13.46 -8.77
C TYR A 8 10.60 12.81 -9.13
N PHE A 9 9.52 13.58 -9.30
CA PHE A 9 8.23 13.05 -9.75
C PHE A 9 8.26 12.63 -11.22
N HIS A 10 9.03 13.33 -12.07
CA HIS A 10 9.15 12.96 -13.48
C HIS A 10 10.03 11.72 -13.68
N ARG A 11 11.08 11.51 -12.89
CA ARG A 11 12.04 10.41 -13.07
C ARG A 11 11.45 9.00 -12.81
N ILE A 12 10.36 8.90 -12.06
CA ILE A 12 9.60 7.64 -11.86
C ILE A 12 8.71 7.32 -13.09
N LEU A 13 8.21 8.35 -13.80
CA LEU A 13 7.40 8.18 -15.01
C LEU A 13 8.25 8.05 -16.29
N THR A 14 9.39 8.73 -16.42
CA THR A 14 10.18 8.70 -17.67
C THR A 14 11.01 7.43 -17.86
N LYS A 15 11.38 6.72 -16.77
CA LYS A 15 12.08 5.42 -16.92
C LYS A 15 11.17 4.28 -17.39
N LYS A 16 9.84 4.44 -17.35
CA LYS A 16 8.88 3.41 -17.77
C LYS A 16 8.31 3.65 -19.17
N ILE A 17 8.42 4.86 -19.71
CA ILE A 17 7.94 5.22 -21.06
C ILE A 17 9.01 4.94 -22.15
N LEU A 18 10.29 5.01 -21.81
CA LEU A 18 11.38 4.75 -22.77
C LEU A 18 11.70 3.26 -23.01
N SER A 19 11.08 2.32 -22.28
CA SER A 19 11.25 0.87 -22.52
C SER A 19 10.09 0.23 -23.30
N GLN A 20 9.09 1.00 -23.74
CA GLN A 20 7.94 0.48 -24.49
C GLN A 20 7.84 0.96 -25.93
N GLY A 21 8.92 1.52 -26.48
CA GLY A 21 8.97 1.94 -27.87
C GLY A 21 10.04 1.20 -28.66
N GLN A 22 9.80 -0.06 -29.04
CA GLN A 22 10.42 -0.63 -30.25
C GLN A 22 9.69 -1.90 -30.77
N VAL A 23 8.96 -1.67 -31.86
CA VAL A 23 8.77 -2.50 -33.06
C VAL A 23 8.06 -3.86 -32.91
N LEU A 24 6.82 -3.85 -33.41
CA LEU A 24 6.12 -4.99 -34.00
C LEU A 24 6.95 -5.62 -35.13
N THR A 25 7.41 -6.86 -34.94
CA THR A 25 7.52 -7.82 -36.06
C THR A 25 7.09 -9.20 -35.60
N LYS A 26 6.16 -9.76 -36.39
CA LYS A 26 5.54 -11.08 -36.31
C LYS A 26 6.53 -12.18 -35.90
N ASN A 27 6.19 -12.95 -34.86
CA ASN A 27 6.30 -14.41 -34.88
C ASN A 27 5.54 -15.02 -33.70
N SER A 28 4.55 -15.83 -34.04
CA SER A 28 3.82 -16.74 -33.18
C SER A 28 4.76 -17.76 -32.54
N LYS A 29 5.01 -17.64 -31.24
CA LYS A 29 5.40 -18.78 -30.39
C LYS A 29 4.69 -18.65 -29.06
N SER A 30 3.94 -19.69 -28.71
CA SER A 30 3.25 -19.85 -27.45
C SER A 30 4.23 -19.71 -26.30
N PHE A 31 3.99 -18.74 -25.43
CA PHE A 31 4.64 -18.69 -24.12
C PHE A 31 3.86 -19.65 -23.20
N TYR A 32 4.30 -20.90 -23.19
CA TYR A 32 3.97 -21.82 -22.11
C TYR A 32 4.51 -21.22 -20.81
N TYR A 33 3.60 -20.93 -19.87
CA TYR A 33 3.95 -20.57 -18.50
C TYR A 33 4.60 -21.79 -17.85
N ASN A 34 5.90 -21.70 -17.53
CA ASN A 34 6.54 -22.63 -16.61
C ASN A 34 6.17 -22.21 -15.19
N GLU A 35 5.21 -22.92 -14.61
CA GLU A 35 4.96 -23.02 -13.17
C GLU A 35 6.10 -23.85 -12.56
N ASP A 36 6.89 -23.27 -11.64
CA ASP A 36 7.31 -23.99 -10.40
C ASP A 36 8.35 -23.25 -9.52
N ARG A 37 8.94 -22.10 -9.91
CA ARG A 37 9.94 -21.42 -9.04
C ARG A 37 9.96 -19.88 -9.15
N ARG A 38 8.79 -19.23 -9.15
CA ARG A 38 8.64 -17.76 -9.27
C ARG A 38 7.52 -17.15 -8.42
N GLU A 39 7.09 -17.80 -7.34
CA GLU A 39 5.95 -17.32 -6.53
C GLU A 39 6.20 -15.98 -5.81
N ASP A 40 7.43 -15.68 -5.38
CA ASP A 40 7.66 -14.47 -4.57
C ASP A 40 7.74 -13.16 -5.38
N LYS A 41 8.00 -13.18 -6.69
CA LYS A 41 8.24 -11.93 -7.43
C LYS A 41 6.96 -11.15 -7.79
N TYR A 42 5.79 -11.74 -7.56
CA TYR A 42 4.49 -11.15 -7.88
C TYR A 42 3.61 -10.89 -6.65
N MET A 43 4.08 -11.31 -5.48
CA MET A 43 3.45 -10.98 -4.21
C MET A 43 4.02 -9.66 -3.69
N ARG A 44 3.16 -8.84 -3.08
CA ARG A 44 3.56 -7.60 -2.42
C ARG A 44 2.77 -7.49 -1.13
N VAL A 45 3.48 -7.36 -0.02
CA VAL A 45 2.85 -7.18 1.30
C VAL A 45 2.97 -5.73 1.73
N TYR A 46 1.83 -5.11 2.01
CA TYR A 46 1.75 -3.73 2.45
C TYR A 46 1.33 -3.64 3.91
N SER A 47 1.98 -2.76 4.66
CA SER A 47 1.45 -2.20 5.89
C SER A 47 0.96 -0.78 5.63
N ILE A 48 -0.32 -0.52 5.86
CA ILE A 48 -0.97 0.77 5.58
C ILE A 48 -1.44 1.39 6.89
N PHE A 49 -0.89 2.55 7.23
CA PHE A 49 -1.17 3.28 8.48
C PHE A 49 -2.11 4.44 8.21
N ASN A 50 -3.02 4.71 9.16
CA ASN A 50 -3.80 5.94 9.18
C ASN A 50 -3.16 6.89 10.20
N ILE A 51 -2.43 7.90 9.73
CA ILE A 51 -1.68 8.81 10.58
C ILE A 51 -2.61 9.88 11.17
N LYS A 52 -2.56 10.12 12.48
CA LYS A 52 -3.34 11.23 13.07
C LYS A 52 -2.96 12.53 12.39
N LYS A 53 -3.95 13.35 12.03
CA LYS A 53 -3.73 14.58 11.23
C LYS A 53 -2.66 15.50 11.80
N GLN A 54 -2.64 15.66 13.13
CA GLN A 54 -1.65 16.50 13.83
C GLN A 54 -0.20 16.03 13.70
N TYR A 55 0.04 14.76 13.35
CA TYR A 55 1.37 14.18 13.17
C TYR A 55 1.76 13.97 11.71
N GLN A 56 0.91 14.30 10.73
CA GLN A 56 1.24 14.15 9.31
C GLN A 56 2.50 14.94 8.93
N SER A 57 2.59 16.21 9.32
CA SER A 57 3.78 17.05 9.08
C SER A 57 5.02 16.51 9.78
N PHE A 58 4.85 15.81 10.91
CA PHE A 58 5.95 15.16 11.60
C PHE A 58 6.43 13.92 10.83
N VAL A 59 5.51 13.08 10.35
CA VAL A 59 5.82 11.85 9.62
C VAL A 59 6.36 12.13 8.22
N PHE A 60 5.93 13.23 7.59
CA PHE A 60 6.38 13.61 6.26
C PHE A 60 7.91 13.78 6.19
N GLY A 61 8.55 13.09 5.25
CA GLY A 61 10.01 13.02 5.12
C GLY A 61 10.71 12.11 6.13
N ARG A 62 9.95 11.47 7.04
CA ARG A 62 10.41 10.50 8.06
C ARG A 62 9.61 9.20 8.00
N GLU A 63 9.00 8.90 6.86
CA GLU A 63 8.10 7.77 6.67
C GLU A 63 8.78 6.45 7.10
N ARG A 64 10.05 6.26 6.74
CA ARG A 64 10.84 5.06 7.07
C ARG A 64 10.88 4.70 8.56
N MET A 65 10.72 5.68 9.46
CA MET A 65 10.67 5.46 10.91
C MET A 65 9.51 4.54 11.32
N LEU A 66 8.36 4.63 10.64
CA LEU A 66 7.20 3.80 10.94
C LEU A 66 7.41 2.33 10.57
N LEU A 67 8.14 2.08 9.48
CA LEU A 67 8.49 0.72 9.06
C LEU A 67 9.33 0.02 10.14
N GLU A 68 10.32 0.72 10.70
CA GLU A 68 11.15 0.19 11.78
C GLU A 68 10.34 -0.07 13.06
N MET A 69 9.30 0.71 13.34
CA MET A 69 8.42 0.47 14.49
C MET A 69 7.65 -0.84 14.31
N VAL A 70 7.16 -1.12 13.09
CA VAL A 70 6.33 -2.29 12.80
C VAL A 70 7.14 -3.56 12.81
N ALA A 71 8.33 -3.56 12.20
CA ALA A 71 9.25 -4.70 12.27
C ALA A 71 9.62 -5.09 13.72
N LYS A 72 9.60 -4.12 14.65
CA LYS A 72 9.88 -4.36 16.09
C LYS A 72 8.68 -4.91 16.88
N ILE A 73 7.47 -4.88 16.33
CA ILE A 73 6.28 -5.47 16.96
C ILE A 73 6.39 -6.99 16.95
N ASP A 74 6.83 -7.55 15.82
CA ASP A 74 6.96 -9.00 15.65
C ASP A 74 8.09 -9.60 16.52
N ASP A 75 9.05 -8.79 16.96
CA ASP A 75 10.28 -9.18 17.66
C ASP A 75 10.19 -9.16 19.22
N GLN A 76 8.98 -9.25 19.80
CA GLN A 76 8.72 -9.26 21.27
C GLN A 76 9.09 -7.98 22.05
N LYS A 77 9.49 -6.88 21.41
CA LYS A 77 9.61 -5.53 22.04
C LYS A 77 8.29 -4.74 22.01
N GLU A 78 7.17 -5.47 22.09
CA GLU A 78 5.80 -4.99 21.84
C GLU A 78 5.45 -3.68 22.57
N SER A 79 5.88 -3.54 23.84
CA SER A 79 5.42 -2.42 24.67
C SER A 79 5.88 -1.04 24.18
N SER A 80 7.04 -0.95 23.53
CA SER A 80 7.60 0.33 23.10
C SER A 80 7.08 0.76 21.73
N ALA A 81 7.08 -0.16 20.76
CA ALA A 81 6.61 0.09 19.41
C ALA A 81 5.10 0.34 19.37
N LYS A 82 4.30 -0.43 20.12
CA LYS A 82 2.85 -0.24 20.22
C LYS A 82 2.48 1.12 20.81
N LYS A 83 3.22 1.59 21.83
CA LYS A 83 3.04 2.94 22.39
C LYS A 83 3.40 4.05 21.40
N GLN A 84 4.43 3.85 20.59
CA GLN A 84 4.81 4.83 19.56
C GLN A 84 3.76 4.89 18.44
N LEU A 85 3.26 3.74 17.98
CA LEU A 85 2.17 3.69 17.01
C LEU A 85 0.89 4.28 17.58
N SER A 86 0.53 4.01 18.83
CA SER A 86 -0.68 4.58 19.43
C SER A 86 -0.60 6.11 19.58
N TYR A 87 0.61 6.65 19.67
CA TYR A 87 0.82 8.10 19.65
C TYR A 87 0.56 8.67 18.25
N ILE A 88 1.10 8.04 17.19
CA ILE A 88 1.15 8.59 15.83
C ILE A 88 -0.05 8.19 14.95
N CYS A 89 -0.61 7.00 15.14
CA CYS A 89 -1.64 6.40 14.29
C CYS A 89 -3.04 6.45 14.93
N GLU A 90 -4.06 6.63 14.10
CA GLU A 90 -5.45 6.42 14.49
C GLU A 90 -5.68 4.91 14.71
N PRO A 91 -6.27 4.49 15.84
CA PRO A 91 -6.64 3.09 16.04
C PRO A 91 -7.78 2.69 15.09
N MET A 92 -7.71 1.47 14.56
CA MET A 92 -8.64 0.94 13.56
C MET A 92 -9.62 -0.09 14.12
N GLU A 93 -9.62 -0.36 15.42
CA GLU A 93 -10.45 -1.44 16.00
C GLU A 93 -11.95 -1.11 16.05
N GLY A 94 -12.76 -2.16 16.12
CA GLY A 94 -14.20 -2.09 16.41
C GLY A 94 -14.98 -1.39 15.30
N LYS A 95 -15.58 -0.24 15.60
CA LYS A 95 -16.44 0.48 14.64
C LYS A 95 -15.66 1.03 13.43
N VAL A 96 -14.36 1.29 13.58
CA VAL A 96 -13.52 1.80 12.48
C VAL A 96 -13.19 0.67 11.51
N GLU A 97 -12.85 -0.51 12.03
CA GLU A 97 -12.60 -1.73 11.26
C GLU A 97 -13.81 -2.08 10.38
N GLY A 98 -15.01 -2.11 10.96
CA GLY A 98 -16.24 -2.35 10.20
C GLY A 98 -16.42 -1.36 9.04
N LYS A 99 -16.18 -0.07 9.27
CA LYS A 99 -16.25 0.96 8.22
C LYS A 99 -15.19 0.77 7.13
N ILE A 100 -13.98 0.31 7.49
CA ILE A 100 -12.92 0.01 6.52
C ILE A 100 -13.37 -1.15 5.63
N TYR A 101 -13.84 -2.26 6.22
CA TYR A 101 -14.31 -3.41 5.45
C TYR A 101 -15.54 -3.08 4.58
N GLU A 102 -16.53 -2.36 5.12
CA GLU A 102 -17.68 -1.89 4.34
C GLU A 102 -17.26 -1.02 3.15
N HIS A 103 -16.27 -0.15 3.33
CA HIS A 103 -15.75 0.69 2.26
C HIS A 103 -14.99 -0.13 1.22
N LEU A 104 -14.19 -1.10 1.65
CA LEU A 104 -13.50 -2.04 0.76
C LEU A 104 -14.48 -2.90 -0.05
N GLN A 105 -15.55 -3.41 0.56
CA GLN A 105 -16.59 -4.16 -0.15
C GLN A 105 -17.32 -3.31 -1.21
N LYS A 106 -17.48 -2.01 -1.00
CA LYS A 106 -18.03 -1.11 -2.02
C LYS A 106 -17.09 -0.95 -3.22
N CYS A 107 -15.78 -0.91 -2.99
CA CYS A 107 -14.77 -0.83 -4.05
C CYS A 107 -14.57 -2.18 -4.76
N PHE A 108 -14.74 -3.29 -4.05
CA PHE A 108 -14.51 -4.66 -4.49
C PHE A 108 -15.73 -5.53 -4.17
N PRO A 109 -16.80 -5.48 -4.98
CA PRO A 109 -18.09 -6.12 -4.68
C PRO A 109 -18.02 -7.63 -4.44
N ASP A 110 -17.06 -8.33 -5.05
CA ASP A 110 -16.91 -9.78 -4.94
C ASP A 110 -16.02 -10.22 -3.74
N MET A 111 -15.78 -9.30 -2.79
CA MET A 111 -15.00 -9.61 -1.59
C MET A 111 -15.71 -10.59 -0.65
N HIS A 112 -14.96 -11.54 -0.12
CA HIS A 112 -15.43 -12.56 0.82
C HIS A 112 -14.35 -12.89 1.85
N TRP A 113 -14.76 -13.44 3.00
CA TRP A 113 -13.81 -13.82 4.05
C TRP A 113 -13.05 -15.11 3.69
N ILE A 114 -11.73 -15.11 3.87
CA ILE A 114 -10.81 -16.23 3.72
C ILE A 114 -10.02 -16.34 5.02
N GLY A 115 -10.52 -17.17 5.95
CA GLY A 115 -10.05 -17.15 7.33
C GLY A 115 -10.27 -15.77 7.96
N ASP A 116 -9.22 -15.18 8.53
CA ASP A 116 -9.25 -13.85 9.14
C ASP A 116 -9.05 -12.70 8.14
N TYR A 117 -8.96 -12.99 6.84
CA TYR A 117 -8.73 -11.98 5.80
C TYR A 117 -10.00 -11.72 5.00
N LEU A 118 -10.23 -10.46 4.64
CA LEU A 118 -11.14 -10.11 3.56
C LEU A 118 -10.40 -10.27 2.22
N GLY A 119 -10.84 -11.23 1.40
CA GLY A 119 -10.23 -11.61 0.15
C GLY A 119 -11.02 -11.15 -1.08
N PHE A 120 -10.31 -10.86 -2.17
CA PHE A 120 -10.85 -10.56 -3.49
C PHE A 120 -10.03 -11.26 -4.56
N GLU A 121 -10.68 -11.85 -5.57
CA GLU A 121 -10.00 -12.50 -6.69
C GLU A 121 -10.53 -11.95 -8.03
N HIS A 122 -9.62 -11.58 -8.92
CA HIS A 122 -9.92 -11.04 -10.23
C HIS A 122 -9.12 -11.76 -11.32
N LYS A 123 -9.82 -12.38 -12.28
CA LYS A 123 -9.26 -13.26 -13.32
C LYS A 123 -8.01 -12.71 -14.03
N LEU A 124 -7.96 -11.40 -14.28
CA LEU A 124 -6.84 -10.76 -14.99
C LEU A 124 -5.83 -10.06 -14.08
N LYS A 125 -6.24 -9.64 -12.88
CA LYS A 125 -5.42 -8.78 -12.03
C LYS A 125 -4.71 -9.59 -10.94
N GLY A 126 -5.29 -10.71 -10.52
CA GLY A 126 -4.81 -11.53 -9.42
C GLY A 126 -5.71 -11.40 -8.20
N ARG A 127 -5.14 -11.48 -7.00
CA ARG A 127 -5.87 -11.53 -5.73
C ARG A 127 -5.34 -10.56 -4.69
N ILE A 128 -6.25 -10.08 -3.85
CA ILE A 128 -5.96 -9.23 -2.69
C ILE A 128 -6.47 -9.94 -1.45
N LYS A 129 -5.67 -9.99 -0.39
CA LYS A 129 -6.13 -10.34 0.97
C LYS A 129 -5.85 -9.17 1.90
N ILE A 130 -6.82 -8.81 2.73
CA ILE A 130 -6.74 -7.65 3.61
C ILE A 130 -7.10 -8.07 5.03
N LYS A 131 -6.30 -7.66 6.00
CA LYS A 131 -6.61 -7.79 7.43
C LYS A 131 -6.35 -6.47 8.12
N VAL A 132 -7.28 -6.04 8.96
CA VAL A 132 -7.15 -4.82 9.76
C VAL A 132 -6.64 -5.21 11.14
N TYR A 133 -5.55 -4.57 11.56
CA TYR A 133 -4.99 -4.63 12.90
C TYR A 133 -5.25 -3.30 13.62
N GLU A 134 -4.97 -3.24 14.91
CA GLU A 134 -5.21 -2.05 15.75
C GLU A 134 -4.66 -0.76 15.15
N TYR A 135 -3.47 -0.76 14.53
CA TYR A 135 -2.82 0.46 14.03
C TYR A 135 -2.47 0.43 12.55
N TYR A 136 -2.74 -0.66 11.85
CA TYR A 136 -2.40 -0.79 10.43
C TYR A 136 -3.29 -1.80 9.72
N ILE A 137 -3.40 -1.62 8.41
CA ILE A 137 -4.00 -2.60 7.51
C ILE A 137 -2.84 -3.39 6.90
N GLU A 138 -2.90 -4.71 7.00
CA GLU A 138 -2.08 -5.58 6.16
C GLU A 138 -2.83 -5.88 4.87
N ALA A 139 -2.15 -5.69 3.74
CA ALA A 139 -2.69 -6.07 2.44
C ALA A 139 -1.67 -6.88 1.65
N ILE A 140 -2.08 -8.06 1.20
CA ILE A 140 -1.28 -8.96 0.37
C ILE A 140 -1.84 -8.91 -1.04
N CYS A 141 -1.07 -8.36 -1.97
CA CYS A 141 -1.43 -8.27 -3.39
C CYS A 141 -0.61 -9.28 -4.19
N GLU A 142 -1.26 -10.33 -4.70
CA GLU A 142 -0.63 -11.35 -5.54
C GLU A 142 -1.09 -11.13 -6.99
N GLY A 143 -0.16 -10.79 -7.89
CA GLY A 143 -0.44 -10.53 -9.31
C GLY A 143 -0.10 -9.10 -9.76
N SER A 144 -0.96 -8.51 -10.58
CA SER A 144 -0.75 -7.21 -11.24
C SER A 144 -0.65 -6.04 -10.27
N ARG A 145 0.23 -5.08 -10.56
CA ARG A 145 0.34 -3.78 -9.85
C ARG A 145 -0.94 -2.94 -9.91
N MET A 146 -1.89 -3.28 -10.79
CA MET A 146 -3.21 -2.64 -10.80
C MET A 146 -3.99 -2.90 -9.50
N LEU A 147 -3.76 -4.04 -8.84
CA LEU A 147 -4.38 -4.33 -7.54
C LEU A 147 -3.96 -3.31 -6.49
N ASP A 148 -2.67 -2.99 -6.44
CA ASP A 148 -2.11 -1.98 -5.54
C ASP A 148 -2.80 -0.63 -5.77
N LEU A 149 -2.96 -0.23 -7.04
CA LEU A 149 -3.60 1.02 -7.42
C LEU A 149 -5.09 1.06 -7.03
N ASP A 150 -5.82 -0.03 -7.28
CA ASP A 150 -7.24 -0.11 -6.91
C ASP A 150 -7.40 -0.02 -5.38
N LEU A 151 -6.56 -0.73 -4.62
CA LEU A 151 -6.54 -0.70 -3.16
C LEU A 151 -6.23 0.70 -2.64
N PHE A 152 -5.16 1.32 -3.15
CA PHE A 152 -4.73 2.65 -2.73
C PHE A 152 -5.77 3.70 -3.07
N GLN A 153 -6.36 3.62 -4.26
CA GLN A 153 -7.44 4.51 -4.66
C GLN A 153 -8.64 4.36 -3.73
N CYS A 154 -9.05 3.13 -3.42
CA CYS A 154 -10.17 2.86 -2.51
C CYS A 154 -9.93 3.47 -1.12
N LEU A 155 -8.80 3.15 -0.48
CA LEU A 155 -8.48 3.66 0.87
C LEU A 155 -8.30 5.18 0.88
N SER A 156 -7.69 5.75 -0.17
CA SER A 156 -7.52 7.20 -0.28
C SER A 156 -8.85 7.97 -0.28
N GLN A 157 -9.96 7.35 -0.69
CA GLN A 157 -11.28 8.00 -0.67
C GLN A 157 -11.80 8.22 0.75
N MET A 158 -11.36 7.43 1.73
CA MET A 158 -11.79 7.58 3.12
C MET A 158 -11.19 8.82 3.78
N ASN A 159 -9.88 9.05 3.61
CA ASN A 159 -9.17 10.26 4.08
C ASN A 159 -7.80 10.42 3.38
N ASP A 160 -7.11 11.53 3.67
CA ASP A 160 -5.78 11.86 3.12
C ASP A 160 -4.61 11.48 4.04
N SER A 161 -4.87 10.69 5.07
CA SER A 161 -3.95 10.38 6.16
C SER A 161 -3.31 9.00 6.04
N PHE A 162 -3.67 8.24 5.01
CA PHE A 162 -3.12 6.92 4.78
C PHE A 162 -1.73 6.95 4.16
N LEU A 163 -0.83 6.15 4.74
CA LEU A 163 0.54 5.96 4.32
C LEU A 163 0.81 4.46 4.17
N ALA A 164 1.20 4.02 2.98
CA ALA A 164 1.50 2.62 2.69
C ALA A 164 3.01 2.36 2.64
N PHE A 165 3.41 1.20 3.14
CA PHE A 165 4.77 0.68 3.08
C PHE A 165 4.77 -0.70 2.44
N ASN A 166 5.57 -0.90 1.40
CA ASN A 166 5.85 -2.21 0.83
C ASN A 166 6.95 -2.88 1.68
N LYS A 167 6.62 -4.01 2.33
CA LYS A 167 7.55 -4.75 3.20
C LYS A 167 8.74 -5.33 2.42
N GLU A 168 8.56 -5.66 1.14
CA GLU A 168 9.59 -6.34 0.34
C GLU A 168 10.55 -5.35 -0.34
N GLU A 169 10.02 -4.29 -0.94
CA GLU A 169 10.82 -3.35 -1.74
C GLU A 169 11.29 -2.12 -0.93
N TYR A 170 10.97 -2.03 0.36
CA TYR A 170 11.25 -0.87 1.23
C TYR A 170 10.75 0.47 0.65
N GLU A 171 9.71 0.41 -0.17
CA GLU A 171 9.04 1.58 -0.76
C GLU A 171 7.93 2.08 0.16
N CYS A 172 7.71 3.40 0.19
CA CYS A 172 6.61 3.99 0.94
C CYS A 172 6.01 5.20 0.23
N GLY A 173 4.75 5.48 0.51
CA GLY A 173 4.06 6.60 -0.09
C GLY A 173 2.71 6.89 0.55
N TRP A 174 2.43 8.18 0.71
CA TRP A 174 1.09 8.64 1.08
C TRP A 174 0.10 8.33 -0.03
N LEU A 175 -1.06 7.77 0.32
CA LEU A 175 -2.09 7.41 -0.66
C LEU A 175 -2.74 8.64 -1.31
N LYS A 176 -2.65 9.78 -0.63
CA LYS A 176 -2.98 11.11 -1.14
C LYS A 176 -1.86 12.08 -0.79
N PRO A 177 -1.61 13.11 -1.62
CA PRO A 177 -0.69 14.18 -1.24
C PRO A 177 -1.12 14.81 0.09
N VAL A 178 -0.17 14.92 1.02
CA VAL A 178 -0.40 15.59 2.30
C VAL A 178 -0.67 17.07 2.03
N LYS A 179 -1.83 17.56 2.45
CA LYS A 179 -2.19 18.97 2.31
C LYS A 179 -1.42 19.77 3.36
N TYR A 180 -0.52 20.64 2.91
CA TYR A 180 0.08 21.62 3.82
C TYR A 180 -0.97 22.67 4.19
N ALA A 181 -1.30 22.76 5.48
CA ALA A 181 -1.76 24.04 6.00
C ALA A 181 -0.55 24.98 5.92
N SER A 182 -0.57 25.91 4.96
CA SER A 182 0.31 27.06 5.01
C SER A 182 0.06 27.75 6.35
N TYR A 183 0.96 27.57 7.31
CA TYR A 183 1.01 28.42 8.49
C TYR A 183 1.15 29.85 7.98
N ARG A 184 0.09 30.64 8.17
CA ARG A 184 0.14 32.11 8.11
C ARG A 184 0.50 32.62 9.48
#